data_AF-A0A535IT24-F1
#
_entry.id   AF-A0A535IT24-F1
#
_cell.length_a   1.000
_cell.length_b   1.000
_cell.length_c   1.000
_cell.angle_alpha   90.00
_cell.angle_beta   90.00
_cell.angle_gamma   90.00
#
_symmetry.space_group_name_H-M   'P 1'
#
loop_
_entity.id
_entity.type
_entity.pdbx_description
1 polymer ?
#
loop_
_entity_poly.entity_id
_entity_poly.type
_entity_poly.pdbx_seq_one_letter_code
_entity_poly.pdbx_strand_id
1 'polypeptide(L)'
;HMFNGPVNIPFTGLTISLQLLTFLLIFLAFAIKIPMFPFHTWLPDAHTDAPTEVSVILAGILLKMGAYGLIRVCLTLLPQGLHEFSGWLAVIAAINILYGASICLVQTDMKRLIAYSSVSHMGVILLGVAAAAGIGNIAFRTAALTGATIQMFSHGIITGMLFFCVGVIYDHAHTREIAAFGGVAKRMPMLATLFTFAGLASLGLPGLAGFVAEYITFTSSFQVWTTITAISVFTMILTASYLLWMLKRVFYGPFNQKWNWLPDANLRETIPLFALAAVIVFVGIYPKFYIDVITPSLSQIMHGVSAAIRP
;
A
#
# COMPACT_ATOMS: atom_id res chain seq x y z
N HIS A 1 -32.68 -1.50 -8.30
CA HIS A 1 -32.88 -1.69 -9.76
C HIS A 1 -31.83 -0.99 -10.66
N MET A 2 -30.86 -0.21 -10.16
CA MET A 2 -29.85 0.51 -10.99
C MET A 2 -28.53 -0.23 -11.23
N PHE A 3 -28.35 -1.48 -10.80
CA PHE A 3 -27.04 -2.17 -10.89
C PHE A 3 -27.04 -3.55 -11.58
N ASN A 4 -28.17 -3.97 -12.18
CA ASN A 4 -28.30 -5.32 -12.77
C ASN A 4 -28.40 -5.33 -14.30
N GLY A 5 -27.82 -4.34 -14.98
CA GLY A 5 -27.68 -4.33 -16.44
C GLY A 5 -26.22 -4.44 -16.85
N PRO A 6 -25.88 -5.14 -17.96
CA PRO A 6 -24.55 -5.01 -18.54
C PRO A 6 -24.36 -3.55 -18.90
N VAL A 7 -23.43 -2.86 -18.22
CA VAL A 7 -23.06 -1.51 -18.59
C VAL A 7 -22.28 -1.62 -19.89
N ASN A 8 -22.98 -1.62 -21.02
CA ASN A 8 -22.41 -1.45 -22.35
C ASN A 8 -22.00 0.03 -22.46
N ILE A 9 -20.80 0.35 -21.97
CA ILE A 9 -20.21 1.66 -22.16
C ILE A 9 -19.70 1.71 -23.61
N PRO A 10 -20.25 2.60 -24.46
CA PRO A 10 -20.00 2.60 -25.90
C PRO A 10 -18.64 3.24 -26.24
N PHE A 11 -17.56 2.81 -25.58
CA PHE A 11 -16.19 3.18 -25.98
C PHE A 11 -15.64 2.27 -27.09
N THR A 12 -16.46 1.36 -27.62
CA THR A 12 -16.14 0.46 -28.73
C THR A 12 -15.95 1.15 -30.09
N GLY A 13 -16.19 2.46 -30.17
CA GLY A 13 -16.04 3.29 -31.39
C GLY A 13 -14.91 4.32 -31.37
N LEU A 14 -14.09 4.40 -30.30
CA LEU A 14 -12.91 5.28 -30.33
C LEU A 14 -11.81 4.71 -31.22
N THR A 15 -11.09 5.58 -31.91
CA THR A 15 -9.79 5.18 -32.49
C THR A 15 -8.82 4.84 -31.37
N ILE A 16 -7.90 3.90 -31.63
CA ILE A 16 -6.86 3.49 -30.67
C ILE A 16 -6.09 4.70 -30.12
N SER A 17 -5.80 5.68 -30.98
CA SER A 17 -5.08 6.91 -30.62
C SER A 17 -5.86 7.77 -29.62
N LEU A 18 -7.19 7.89 -29.78
CA LEU A 18 -8.02 8.68 -28.88
C LEU A 18 -8.21 7.97 -27.52
N GLN A 19 -8.31 6.64 -27.52
CA GLN A 19 -8.36 5.87 -26.28
C GLN A 19 -7.04 5.95 -25.52
N LEU A 20 -5.89 5.85 -26.20
CA LEU A 20 -4.57 6.03 -25.60
C LEU A 20 -4.38 7.43 -25.02
N LEU A 21 -4.77 8.48 -25.75
CA LEU A 21 -4.69 9.85 -25.25
C LEU A 21 -5.57 10.05 -24.00
N THR A 22 -6.80 9.55 -24.04
CA THR A 22 -7.74 9.63 -22.91
C THR A 22 -7.23 8.83 -21.71
N PHE A 23 -6.66 7.66 -21.96
CA PHE A 23 -5.97 6.85 -20.95
C PHE A 23 -4.84 7.64 -20.30
N LEU A 24 -3.93 8.22 -21.07
CA LEU A 24 -2.78 8.95 -20.52
C LEU A 24 -3.20 10.15 -19.65
N LEU A 25 -4.22 10.90 -20.07
CA LEU A 25 -4.73 12.05 -19.31
C LEU A 25 -5.34 11.62 -17.97
N ILE A 26 -6.18 10.58 -17.97
CA ILE A 26 -6.81 10.05 -16.75
C ILE A 26 -5.78 9.34 -15.87
N PHE A 27 -4.88 8.57 -16.49
CA PHE A 27 -3.78 7.88 -15.83
C PHE A 27 -2.90 8.86 -15.07
N LEU A 28 -2.55 10.01 -15.65
CA LEU A 28 -1.75 11.04 -14.99
C LEU A 28 -2.38 11.51 -13.67
N ALA A 29 -3.70 11.74 -13.66
CA ALA A 29 -4.42 12.12 -12.44
C ALA A 29 -4.32 11.04 -11.35
N PHE A 30 -4.46 9.76 -11.73
CA PHE A 30 -4.28 8.65 -10.78
C PHE A 30 -2.80 8.45 -10.40
N ALA A 31 -1.86 8.69 -11.30
CA ALA A 31 -0.44 8.57 -11.04
C ALA A 31 0.01 9.55 -9.94
N ILE A 32 -0.51 10.78 -9.96
CA ILE A 32 -0.30 11.76 -8.90
C ILE A 32 -0.94 11.28 -7.58
N LYS A 33 -2.16 10.71 -7.64
CA LYS A 33 -2.91 10.30 -6.44
C LYS A 33 -2.42 8.99 -5.80
N ILE A 34 -1.80 8.08 -6.55
CA ILE A 34 -1.18 6.80 -6.08
C ILE A 34 0.27 7.00 -5.58
N PRO A 35 0.70 8.24 -5.43
CA PRO A 35 2.11 8.68 -5.54
C PRO A 35 3.04 7.77 -6.36
N MET A 36 2.83 7.70 -7.67
CA MET A 36 3.79 7.07 -8.57
C MET A 36 5.08 7.90 -8.67
N PHE A 37 6.21 7.29 -8.94
CA PHE A 37 7.40 7.99 -9.39
C PHE A 37 7.14 8.63 -10.77
N PRO A 38 7.47 9.91 -10.99
CA PRO A 38 8.12 10.88 -10.09
C PRO A 38 7.15 11.79 -9.29
N PHE A 39 5.84 11.57 -9.37
CA PHE A 39 4.78 12.39 -8.76
C PHE A 39 4.52 12.17 -7.26
N HIS A 40 5.41 11.49 -6.55
CA HIS A 40 5.21 11.10 -5.15
C HIS A 40 5.62 12.15 -4.12
N THR A 41 6.27 13.23 -4.56
CA THR A 41 6.95 14.22 -3.68
C THR A 41 6.01 14.94 -2.72
N TRP A 42 4.74 15.07 -3.06
CA TRP A 42 3.74 15.70 -2.18
C TRP A 42 3.39 14.85 -0.95
N LEU A 43 3.52 13.53 -1.04
CA LEU A 43 3.00 12.61 -0.03
C LEU A 43 3.73 12.73 1.33
N PRO A 44 5.08 12.72 1.39
CA PRO A 44 5.79 12.87 2.66
C PRO A 44 5.47 14.19 3.37
N ASP A 45 5.45 15.29 2.61
CA ASP A 45 5.20 16.63 3.16
C ASP A 45 3.76 16.76 3.65
N ALA A 46 2.78 16.23 2.90
CA ALA A 46 1.39 16.21 3.33
C ALA A 46 1.19 15.42 4.64
N HIS A 47 1.92 14.31 4.84
CA HIS A 47 1.83 13.54 6.08
C HIS A 47 2.54 14.20 7.26
N THR A 48 3.67 14.89 7.04
CA THR A 48 4.36 15.57 8.14
C THR A 48 3.58 16.75 8.68
N ASP A 49 2.87 17.45 7.81
CA ASP A 49 2.19 18.69 8.17
C ASP A 49 0.75 18.43 8.61
N ALA A 50 0.19 17.28 8.23
CA ALA A 50 -1.13 16.86 8.66
C ALA A 50 -1.19 16.45 10.15
N PRO A 51 -2.30 16.78 10.84
CA PRO A 51 -2.68 16.14 12.10
C PRO A 51 -2.71 14.61 11.96
N THR A 52 -2.62 13.89 13.08
CA THR A 52 -2.55 12.43 13.10
C THR A 52 -3.78 11.80 12.45
N GLU A 53 -4.97 12.29 12.78
CA GLU A 53 -6.25 11.76 12.27
C GLU A 53 -6.33 11.92 10.75
N VAL A 54 -5.87 13.09 10.25
CA VAL A 54 -5.80 13.37 8.82
C VAL A 54 -4.76 12.46 8.15
N SER A 55 -3.62 12.21 8.79
CA SER A 55 -2.61 11.27 8.28
C SER A 55 -3.16 9.85 8.18
N VAL A 56 -3.94 9.40 9.17
CA VAL A 56 -4.58 8.08 9.17
C VAL A 56 -5.60 7.97 8.02
N ILE A 57 -6.44 8.98 7.81
CA ILE A 57 -7.43 8.98 6.70
C ILE A 57 -6.73 9.09 5.35
N LEU A 58 -5.73 9.97 5.23
CA LEU A 58 -4.95 10.18 4.02
C LEU A 58 -4.29 8.87 3.60
N ALA A 59 -3.52 8.27 4.51
CA ALA A 59 -2.84 7.00 4.28
C ALA A 59 -3.84 5.87 4.03
N GLY A 60 -4.82 5.73 4.91
CA GLY A 60 -5.77 4.62 4.96
C GLY A 60 -6.69 4.54 3.75
N ILE A 61 -7.18 5.68 3.27
CA ILE A 61 -8.29 5.75 2.30
C ILE A 61 -7.90 6.52 1.04
N LEU A 62 -7.38 7.73 1.16
CA LEU A 62 -7.23 8.64 0.02
C LEU A 62 -6.23 8.14 -1.03
N LEU A 63 -5.14 7.46 -0.63
CA LEU A 63 -4.25 6.79 -1.60
C LEU A 63 -4.97 5.65 -2.33
N LYS A 64 -5.85 4.92 -1.64
CA LYS A 64 -6.57 3.76 -2.22
C LYS A 64 -7.57 4.21 -3.25
N MET A 65 -8.15 5.41 -3.11
CA MET A 65 -9.01 6.00 -4.14
C MET A 65 -8.29 6.18 -5.48
N GLY A 66 -6.98 6.46 -5.47
CA GLY A 66 -6.17 6.50 -6.68
C GLY A 66 -6.10 5.14 -7.37
N ALA A 67 -5.71 4.09 -6.62
CA ALA A 67 -5.60 2.74 -7.15
C ALA A 67 -6.96 2.16 -7.56
N TYR A 68 -8.00 2.42 -6.77
CA TYR A 68 -9.38 2.09 -7.12
C TYR A 68 -9.80 2.76 -8.43
N GLY A 69 -9.45 4.03 -8.62
CA GLY A 69 -9.68 4.75 -9.86
C GLY A 69 -8.95 4.11 -11.05
N LEU A 70 -7.68 3.74 -10.88
CA LEU A 70 -6.93 3.01 -11.91
C LEU A 70 -7.60 1.68 -12.29
N ILE A 71 -8.11 0.92 -11.33
CA ILE A 71 -8.80 -0.37 -11.55
C ILE A 71 -10.18 -0.15 -12.19
N ARG A 72 -10.99 0.77 -11.66
CA ARG A 72 -12.39 0.92 -12.08
C ARG A 72 -12.57 1.81 -13.30
N VAL A 73 -11.66 2.73 -13.55
CA VAL A 73 -11.71 3.64 -14.69
C VAL A 73 -10.76 3.15 -15.77
N CYS A 74 -9.45 3.07 -15.52
CA CYS A 74 -8.52 2.73 -16.59
C CYS A 74 -8.64 1.26 -17.02
N LEU A 75 -8.62 0.31 -16.10
CA LEU A 75 -8.69 -1.11 -16.45
C LEU A 75 -10.07 -1.50 -17.01
N THR A 76 -11.17 -0.90 -16.54
CA THR A 76 -12.52 -1.26 -17.01
C THR A 76 -12.95 -0.49 -18.26
N LEU A 77 -12.67 0.82 -18.35
CA LEU A 77 -13.15 1.69 -19.44
C LEU A 77 -12.15 1.85 -20.58
N LEU A 78 -10.85 1.77 -20.26
CA LEU A 78 -9.74 2.00 -21.19
C LEU A 78 -8.75 0.81 -21.20
N PRO A 79 -9.24 -0.44 -21.30
CA PRO A 79 -8.41 -1.64 -21.12
C PRO A 79 -7.26 -1.74 -22.11
N GLN A 80 -7.47 -1.36 -23.38
CA GLN A 80 -6.40 -1.39 -24.38
C GLN A 80 -5.29 -0.39 -24.02
N GLY A 81 -5.64 0.84 -23.62
CA GLY A 81 -4.64 1.85 -23.26
C GLY A 81 -3.77 1.42 -22.08
N LEU A 82 -4.40 0.84 -21.06
CA LEU A 82 -3.67 0.28 -19.91
C LEU A 82 -2.88 -0.99 -20.27
N HIS A 83 -3.36 -1.82 -21.21
CA HIS A 83 -2.62 -2.98 -21.71
C HIS A 83 -1.35 -2.57 -22.46
N GLU A 84 -1.43 -1.61 -23.40
CA GLU A 84 -0.26 -1.06 -24.10
C GLU A 84 0.75 -0.45 -23.14
N PHE A 85 0.27 0.26 -22.11
CA PHE A 85 1.13 0.88 -21.10
C PHE A 85 1.52 -0.08 -19.97
N SER A 86 0.98 -1.30 -19.93
CA SER A 86 1.16 -2.22 -18.80
C SER A 86 2.64 -2.40 -18.52
N GLY A 87 3.43 -2.63 -19.59
CA GLY A 87 4.90 -2.66 -19.73
C GLY A 87 5.65 -1.60 -18.92
N TRP A 88 5.25 -0.35 -19.13
CA TRP A 88 5.82 0.79 -18.43
C TRP A 88 5.31 0.90 -17.00
N LEU A 89 4.05 0.56 -16.76
CA LEU A 89 3.45 0.63 -15.43
C LEU A 89 4.18 -0.28 -14.43
N ALA A 90 4.55 -1.51 -14.79
CA ALA A 90 5.28 -2.33 -13.84
C ALA A 90 6.78 -2.01 -13.72
N VAL A 91 7.40 -1.36 -14.71
CA VAL A 91 8.71 -0.71 -14.50
C VAL A 91 8.59 0.42 -13.47
N ILE A 92 7.59 1.29 -13.61
CA ILE A 92 7.29 2.35 -12.64
C ILE A 92 6.96 1.75 -11.26
N ALA A 93 6.22 0.66 -11.22
CA ALA A 93 5.92 -0.06 -9.99
C ALA A 93 7.19 -0.53 -9.28
N ALA A 94 8.13 -1.16 -10.00
CA ALA A 94 9.41 -1.58 -9.43
C ALA A 94 10.24 -0.38 -8.93
N ILE A 95 10.23 0.74 -9.68
CA ILE A 95 10.87 1.98 -9.22
C ILE A 95 10.22 2.46 -7.93
N ASN A 96 8.89 2.54 -7.84
CA ASN A 96 8.17 2.90 -6.62
C ASN A 96 8.57 2.03 -5.43
N ILE A 97 8.55 0.71 -5.63
CA ILE A 97 8.87 -0.32 -4.64
C ILE A 97 10.29 -0.09 -4.09
N LEU A 98 11.29 0.02 -4.96
CA LEU A 98 12.70 0.12 -4.56
C LEU A 98 13.09 1.52 -4.09
N TYR A 99 12.68 2.56 -4.82
CA TYR A 99 12.99 3.95 -4.51
C TYR A 99 12.35 4.35 -3.17
N GLY A 100 11.05 4.08 -3.00
CA GLY A 100 10.34 4.41 -1.76
C GLY A 100 10.99 3.75 -0.54
N ALA A 101 11.34 2.46 -0.64
CA ALA A 101 12.01 1.74 0.43
C ALA A 101 13.44 2.24 0.70
N SER A 102 14.19 2.60 -0.34
CA SER A 102 15.54 3.13 -0.21
C SER A 102 15.55 4.49 0.51
N ILE A 103 14.59 5.36 0.19
CA ILE A 103 14.48 6.68 0.84
C ILE A 103 14.10 6.54 2.32
N CYS A 104 13.37 5.49 2.73
CA CYS A 104 13.07 5.23 4.14
C CYS A 104 14.33 5.08 5.01
N LEU A 105 15.42 4.53 4.46
CA LEU A 105 16.67 4.29 5.19
C LEU A 105 17.40 5.57 5.62
N VAL A 106 17.11 6.69 4.95
CA VAL A 106 17.72 8.00 5.23
C VAL A 106 16.76 8.98 5.89
N GLN A 107 15.51 8.57 6.20
CA GLN A 107 14.57 9.44 6.90
C GLN A 107 14.93 9.56 8.38
N THR A 108 14.87 10.79 8.89
CA THR A 108 15.08 11.11 10.31
C THR A 108 13.78 11.26 11.09
N ASP A 109 12.66 11.57 10.42
CA ASP A 109 11.33 11.73 10.99
C ASP A 109 10.47 10.47 10.80
N MET A 110 9.78 10.02 11.86
CA MET A 110 8.93 8.83 11.84
C MET A 110 7.76 8.91 10.87
N LYS A 111 7.06 10.06 10.77
CA LYS A 111 5.94 10.22 9.83
C LYS A 111 6.44 10.22 8.39
N ARG A 112 7.58 10.85 8.10
CA ARG A 112 8.20 10.82 6.76
C ARG A 112 8.57 9.40 6.36
N LEU A 113 9.19 8.65 7.27
CA LEU A 113 9.54 7.25 7.03
C LEU A 113 8.30 6.42 6.69
N ILE A 114 7.23 6.55 7.47
CA ILE A 114 5.97 5.83 7.20
C ILE A 114 5.33 6.31 5.87
N ALA A 115 5.40 7.59 5.53
CA ALA A 115 4.92 8.09 4.25
C ALA A 115 5.69 7.50 3.05
N TYR A 116 7.03 7.45 3.11
CA TYR A 116 7.82 6.82 2.05
C TYR A 116 7.61 5.30 1.99
N SER A 117 7.37 4.63 3.12
CA SER A 117 6.98 3.23 3.11
C SER A 117 5.68 3.01 2.34
N SER A 118 4.75 3.97 2.42
CA SER A 118 3.51 3.93 1.63
C SER A 118 3.78 4.04 0.13
N VAL A 119 4.72 4.89 -0.30
CA VAL A 119 5.13 4.98 -1.72
C VAL A 119 5.62 3.62 -2.23
N SER A 120 6.40 2.90 -1.42
CA SER A 120 6.88 1.56 -1.73
C SER A 120 5.75 0.53 -1.84
N HIS A 121 4.87 0.44 -0.83
CA HIS A 121 3.75 -0.50 -0.85
C HIS A 121 2.68 -0.17 -1.91
N MET A 122 2.51 1.11 -2.29
CA MET A 122 1.68 1.47 -3.45
C MET A 122 2.28 0.93 -4.74
N GLY A 123 3.60 0.86 -4.86
CA GLY A 123 4.27 0.18 -5.96
C GLY A 123 3.88 -1.29 -6.10
N VAL A 124 3.66 -2.01 -4.99
CA VAL A 124 3.16 -3.40 -5.03
C VAL A 124 1.77 -3.48 -5.67
N ILE A 125 0.88 -2.55 -5.33
CA ILE A 125 -0.46 -2.46 -5.94
C ILE A 125 -0.34 -2.19 -7.44
N LEU A 126 0.54 -1.27 -7.85
CA LEU A 126 0.78 -0.97 -9.26
C LEU A 126 1.32 -2.17 -10.02
N LEU A 127 2.21 -2.96 -9.42
CA LEU A 127 2.73 -4.19 -10.02
C LEU A 127 1.59 -5.19 -10.27
N GLY A 128 0.71 -5.38 -9.29
CA GLY A 128 -0.45 -6.27 -9.46
C GLY A 128 -1.45 -5.78 -10.50
N VAL A 129 -1.70 -4.47 -10.60
CA VAL A 129 -2.54 -3.88 -11.65
C VAL A 129 -1.88 -4.00 -13.03
N ALA A 130 -0.57 -3.77 -13.13
CA ALA A 130 0.17 -3.92 -14.37
C ALA A 130 0.18 -5.37 -14.86
N ALA A 131 0.40 -6.33 -13.96
CA ALA A 131 0.30 -7.75 -14.27
C ALA A 131 -1.12 -8.14 -14.70
N ALA A 132 -2.15 -7.60 -14.05
CA ALA A 132 -3.54 -7.79 -14.45
C ALA A 132 -3.80 -7.23 -15.87
N ALA A 133 -3.23 -6.08 -16.20
CA ALA A 133 -3.35 -5.46 -17.53
C ALA A 133 -2.46 -6.11 -18.59
N GLY A 134 -1.45 -6.91 -18.23
CA GLY A 134 -0.50 -7.52 -19.15
C GLY A 134 -1.05 -8.74 -19.90
N ILE A 135 -0.12 -9.48 -20.54
CA ILE A 135 -0.41 -10.71 -21.30
C ILE A 135 -0.05 -11.93 -20.46
N GLY A 136 -0.85 -13.00 -20.56
CA GLY A 136 -0.56 -14.26 -19.91
C GLY A 136 -1.83 -14.98 -19.45
N ASN A 137 -1.66 -16.00 -18.62
CA ASN A 137 -2.77 -16.78 -18.10
C ASN A 137 -3.72 -15.92 -17.26
N ILE A 138 -5.01 -15.93 -17.62
CA ILE A 138 -6.05 -15.13 -16.97
C ILE A 138 -6.18 -15.41 -15.46
N ALA A 139 -5.89 -16.64 -15.03
CA ALA A 139 -5.90 -17.00 -13.61
C ALA A 139 -4.85 -16.20 -12.83
N PHE A 140 -3.62 -16.11 -13.34
CA PHE A 140 -2.56 -15.32 -12.69
C PHE A 140 -2.83 -13.82 -12.79
N ARG A 141 -3.32 -13.33 -13.92
CA ARG A 141 -3.71 -11.91 -14.06
C ARG A 141 -4.80 -11.50 -13.07
N THR A 142 -5.81 -12.36 -12.89
CA THR A 142 -6.90 -12.14 -11.92
C THR A 142 -6.40 -12.24 -10.48
N ALA A 143 -5.51 -13.19 -10.20
CA ALA A 143 -4.86 -13.31 -8.90
C ALA A 143 -4.01 -12.06 -8.58
N ALA A 144 -3.32 -11.48 -9.56
CA ALA A 144 -2.54 -10.26 -9.38
C ALA A 144 -3.41 -9.06 -9.01
N LEU A 145 -4.56 -8.91 -9.68
CA LEU A 145 -5.54 -7.88 -9.32
C LEU A 145 -6.15 -8.12 -7.92
N THR A 146 -6.38 -9.39 -7.58
CA THR A 146 -6.86 -9.80 -6.24
C THR A 146 -5.84 -9.43 -5.17
N GLY A 147 -4.58 -9.78 -5.36
CA GLY A 147 -3.47 -9.41 -4.48
C GLY A 147 -3.34 -7.89 -4.32
N ALA A 148 -3.39 -7.13 -5.42
CA ALA A 148 -3.37 -5.67 -5.39
C ALA A 148 -4.53 -5.08 -4.56
N THR A 149 -5.73 -5.66 -4.70
CA THR A 149 -6.93 -5.22 -3.96
C THR A 149 -6.85 -5.56 -2.46
N ILE A 150 -6.27 -6.72 -2.11
CA ILE A 150 -5.96 -7.05 -0.71
C ILE A 150 -4.89 -6.10 -0.19
N GLN A 151 -3.86 -5.79 -0.97
CA GLN A 151 -2.79 -4.88 -0.58
C GLN A 151 -3.32 -3.47 -0.31
N MET A 152 -4.27 -2.99 -1.10
CA MET A 152 -4.97 -1.73 -0.81
C MET A 152 -5.59 -1.73 0.59
N PHE A 153 -6.27 -2.82 0.97
CA PHE A 153 -6.89 -2.93 2.28
C PHE A 153 -5.87 -3.13 3.40
N SER A 154 -4.99 -4.12 3.28
CA SER A 154 -3.94 -4.45 4.25
C SER A 154 -3.04 -3.26 4.55
N HIS A 155 -2.53 -2.58 3.52
CA HIS A 155 -1.74 -1.37 3.70
C HIS A 155 -2.56 -0.25 4.35
N GLY A 156 -3.87 -0.16 4.08
CA GLY A 156 -4.76 0.82 4.73
C GLY A 156 -4.80 0.68 6.24
N ILE A 157 -5.05 -0.53 6.71
CA ILE A 157 -5.16 -0.81 8.14
C ILE A 157 -3.80 -0.77 8.85
N ILE A 158 -2.74 -1.29 8.22
CA ILE A 158 -1.38 -1.34 8.81
C ILE A 158 -0.80 0.08 8.93
N THR A 159 -0.82 0.85 7.85
CA THR A 159 -0.24 2.19 7.84
C THR A 159 -1.08 3.16 8.67
N GLY A 160 -2.41 2.98 8.71
CA GLY A 160 -3.28 3.69 9.66
C GLY A 160 -2.87 3.44 11.11
N MET A 161 -2.59 2.18 11.46
CA MET A 161 -2.10 1.82 12.80
C MET A 161 -0.73 2.44 13.10
N LEU A 162 0.21 2.42 12.16
CA LEU A 162 1.53 3.05 12.32
C LEU A 162 1.43 4.57 12.54
N PHE A 163 0.62 5.28 11.73
CA PHE A 163 0.41 6.71 11.92
C PHE A 163 -0.27 7.03 13.24
N PHE A 164 -1.25 6.22 13.67
CA PHE A 164 -1.87 6.38 14.98
C PHE A 164 -0.81 6.26 16.09
N CYS A 165 0.03 5.22 16.07
CA CYS A 165 1.06 5.05 17.09
C CYS A 165 2.06 6.22 17.12
N VAL A 166 2.50 6.73 15.95
CA VAL A 166 3.35 7.94 15.90
C VAL A 166 2.64 9.16 16.44
N GLY A 167 1.32 9.27 16.21
CA GLY A 167 0.49 10.32 16.78
C GLY A 167 0.51 10.32 18.30
N VAL A 168 0.30 9.17 18.94
CA VAL A 168 0.37 9.05 20.41
C VAL A 168 1.74 9.45 20.94
N ILE A 169 2.83 9.05 20.27
CA ILE A 169 4.18 9.49 20.66
C ILE A 169 4.29 11.01 20.54
N TYR A 170 3.81 11.59 19.44
CA TYR A 170 3.90 13.02 19.19
C TYR A 170 3.07 13.85 20.17
N ASP A 171 1.88 13.39 20.53
CA ASP A 171 0.98 14.09 21.46
C ASP A 171 1.59 14.20 22.86
N HIS A 172 2.40 13.22 23.27
CA HIS A 172 3.12 13.28 24.54
C HIS A 172 4.50 13.93 24.42
N ALA A 173 5.31 13.53 23.44
CA ALA A 173 6.73 13.89 23.36
C ALA A 173 7.00 15.18 22.56
N HIS A 174 6.01 15.67 21.80
CA HIS A 174 6.10 16.83 20.88
C HIS A 174 7.30 16.78 19.92
N THR A 175 7.75 15.58 19.60
CA THR A 175 8.82 15.35 18.62
C THR A 175 8.60 14.03 17.91
N ARG A 176 9.09 13.95 16.68
CA ARG A 176 8.98 12.77 15.80
C ARG A 176 10.34 12.33 15.27
N GLU A 177 11.40 13.04 15.68
CA GLU A 177 12.77 12.78 15.28
C GLU A 177 13.24 11.46 15.89
N ILE A 178 13.60 10.50 15.05
CA ILE A 178 14.01 9.16 15.45
C ILE A 178 15.21 9.23 16.40
N ALA A 179 16.14 10.15 16.15
CA ALA A 179 17.33 10.36 16.97
C ALA A 179 17.03 10.95 18.36
N ALA A 180 15.84 11.53 18.58
CA ALA A 180 15.45 12.04 19.89
C ALA A 180 15.06 10.93 20.88
N PHE A 181 14.75 9.73 20.38
CA PHE A 181 14.25 8.60 21.16
C PHE A 181 15.32 7.54 21.44
N GLY A 182 15.00 6.64 22.37
CA GLY A 182 15.87 5.55 22.81
C GLY A 182 15.22 4.76 23.94
N GLY A 183 15.03 3.46 23.75
CA GLY A 183 14.52 2.55 24.78
C GLY A 183 13.11 2.85 25.29
N VAL A 184 12.27 3.56 24.50
CA VAL A 184 10.97 4.08 24.95
C VAL A 184 10.00 2.97 25.37
N ALA A 185 10.21 1.71 24.94
CA ALA A 185 9.44 0.57 25.40
C ALA A 185 9.43 0.38 26.93
N LYS A 186 10.43 0.89 27.65
CA LYS A 186 10.46 0.87 29.13
C LYS A 186 9.36 1.75 29.75
N ARG A 187 8.94 2.80 29.06
CA ARG A 187 7.92 3.77 29.53
C ARG A 187 6.58 3.63 28.82
N MET A 188 6.60 3.21 27.56
CA MET A 188 5.42 2.98 26.73
C MET A 188 5.34 1.53 26.20
N PRO A 189 5.33 0.50 27.07
CA PRO A 189 5.40 -0.90 26.64
C PRO A 189 4.22 -1.34 25.77
N MET A 190 2.99 -0.88 26.05
CA MET A 190 1.82 -1.20 25.25
C MET A 190 1.94 -0.60 23.85
N LEU A 191 2.27 0.69 23.77
CA LEU A 191 2.44 1.36 22.49
C LEU A 191 3.58 0.75 21.68
N ALA A 192 4.71 0.42 22.32
CA ALA A 192 5.85 -0.23 21.68
C ALA A 192 5.48 -1.62 21.12
N THR A 193 4.64 -2.38 21.84
CA THR A 193 4.15 -3.69 21.38
C THR A 193 3.26 -3.54 20.16
N LEU A 194 2.29 -2.62 20.20
CA LEU A 194 1.36 -2.38 19.10
C LEU A 194 2.08 -1.79 17.86
N PHE A 195 3.02 -0.88 18.06
CA PHE A 195 3.86 -0.35 16.98
C PHE A 195 4.69 -1.47 16.34
N THR A 196 5.33 -2.31 17.16
CA THR A 196 6.14 -3.44 16.66
C THR A 196 5.27 -4.43 15.90
N PHE A 197 4.08 -4.76 16.40
CA PHE A 197 3.10 -5.57 15.69
C PHE A 197 2.76 -4.98 14.31
N ALA A 198 2.48 -3.67 14.23
CA ALA A 198 2.18 -3.00 12.97
C ALA A 198 3.40 -3.00 12.01
N GLY A 199 4.61 -2.81 12.55
CA GLY A 199 5.86 -2.93 11.79
C GLY A 199 6.06 -4.35 11.23
N LEU A 200 5.81 -5.39 12.03
CA LEU A 200 5.86 -6.79 11.59
C LEU A 200 4.80 -7.08 10.51
N ALA A 201 3.61 -6.50 10.63
CA ALA A 201 2.58 -6.59 9.60
C ALA A 201 3.03 -5.92 8.29
N SER A 202 3.64 -4.73 8.39
CA SER A 202 4.13 -3.96 7.24
C SER A 202 5.29 -4.64 6.51
N LEU A 203 6.19 -5.33 7.21
CA LEU A 203 7.30 -6.06 6.56
C LEU A 203 6.91 -7.40 5.95
N GLY A 204 5.64 -7.81 6.07
CA GLY A 204 5.13 -9.04 5.47
C GLY A 204 5.38 -10.29 6.32
N LEU A 205 5.23 -10.21 7.65
CA LEU A 205 5.29 -11.40 8.51
C LEU A 205 4.13 -12.37 8.19
N PRO A 206 4.39 -13.67 7.94
CA PRO A 206 3.34 -14.66 7.74
C PRO A 206 2.33 -14.71 8.89
N GLY A 207 1.05 -14.89 8.54
CA GLY A 207 -0.06 -14.83 9.48
C GLY A 207 -0.65 -13.43 9.70
N LEU A 208 -0.07 -12.38 9.09
CA LEU A 208 -0.60 -11.02 9.10
C LEU A 208 -1.04 -10.57 7.70
N ALA A 209 -1.96 -9.59 7.65
CA ALA A 209 -2.60 -9.12 6.42
C ALA A 209 -1.63 -8.69 5.30
N GLY A 210 -0.47 -8.10 5.66
CA GLY A 210 0.52 -7.64 4.68
C GLY A 210 1.13 -8.79 3.88
N PHE A 211 1.47 -9.90 4.55
CA PHE A 211 2.05 -11.06 3.88
C PHE A 211 1.12 -11.67 2.83
N VAL A 212 -0.16 -11.86 3.17
CA VAL A 212 -1.16 -12.43 2.24
C VAL A 212 -1.21 -11.61 0.95
N ALA A 213 -1.28 -10.29 1.09
CA ALA A 213 -1.41 -9.37 -0.02
C ALA A 213 -0.18 -9.39 -0.93
N GLU A 214 1.01 -9.27 -0.34
CA GLU A 214 2.29 -9.27 -1.08
C GLU A 214 2.58 -10.63 -1.70
N TYR A 215 2.31 -11.72 -0.98
CA TYR A 215 2.50 -13.07 -1.49
C TYR A 215 1.66 -13.33 -2.74
N ILE A 216 0.35 -13.04 -2.69
CA ILE A 216 -0.53 -13.22 -3.86
C ILE A 216 -0.03 -12.34 -5.00
N THR A 217 0.23 -11.05 -4.74
CA THR A 217 0.64 -10.10 -5.78
C THR A 217 1.94 -10.49 -6.45
N PHE A 218 2.98 -10.85 -5.68
CA PHE A 218 4.27 -11.21 -6.24
C PHE A 218 4.22 -12.56 -6.96
N THR A 219 3.64 -13.60 -6.36
CA THR A 219 3.60 -14.92 -6.99
C THR A 219 2.83 -14.91 -8.32
N SER A 220 1.72 -14.17 -8.39
CA SER A 220 0.96 -14.03 -9.63
C SER A 220 1.65 -13.12 -10.65
N SER A 221 2.24 -12.00 -10.21
CA SER A 221 2.93 -11.06 -11.10
C SER A 221 4.20 -11.67 -11.68
N PHE A 222 4.85 -12.60 -10.97
CA PHE A 222 6.02 -13.33 -11.44
C PHE A 222 5.72 -14.21 -12.68
N GLN A 223 4.49 -14.72 -12.78
CA GLN A 223 4.03 -15.53 -13.92
C GLN A 223 3.75 -14.69 -15.16
N VAL A 224 3.51 -13.40 -14.99
CA VAL A 224 3.36 -12.46 -16.09
C VAL A 224 4.75 -11.91 -16.42
N TRP A 225 5.45 -11.34 -15.42
CA TRP A 225 6.66 -10.54 -15.56
C TRP A 225 7.73 -10.94 -14.55
N THR A 226 8.45 -12.01 -14.89
CA THR A 226 9.43 -12.66 -14.01
C THR A 226 10.52 -11.71 -13.51
N THR A 227 11.23 -11.03 -14.42
CA THR A 227 12.40 -10.20 -14.06
C THR A 227 12.04 -9.02 -13.17
N ILE A 228 10.99 -8.27 -13.54
CA ILE A 228 10.56 -7.07 -12.80
C ILE A 228 10.04 -7.45 -11.42
N THR A 229 9.31 -8.57 -11.32
CA THR A 229 8.82 -9.07 -10.04
C THR A 229 9.95 -9.58 -9.16
N ALA A 230 10.92 -10.32 -9.72
CA ALA A 230 12.09 -10.81 -8.99
C ALA A 230 12.90 -9.66 -8.36
N ILE A 231 13.10 -8.58 -9.12
CA ILE A 231 13.74 -7.36 -8.63
C ILE A 231 12.89 -6.70 -7.52
N SER A 232 11.57 -6.65 -7.69
CA SER A 232 10.66 -6.02 -6.72
C SER A 232 10.62 -6.75 -5.37
N VAL A 233 10.76 -8.08 -5.37
CA VAL A 233 10.81 -8.89 -4.13
C VAL A 233 12.00 -8.50 -3.24
N PHE A 234 13.09 -7.96 -3.81
CA PHE A 234 14.23 -7.46 -3.04
C PHE A 234 13.84 -6.36 -2.03
N THR A 235 12.74 -5.62 -2.27
CA THR A 235 12.25 -4.63 -1.30
C THR A 235 11.91 -5.23 0.06
N MET A 236 11.56 -6.52 0.17
CA MET A 236 11.30 -7.14 1.47
C MET A 236 12.50 -6.98 2.43
N ILE A 237 13.73 -7.04 1.89
CA ILE A 237 14.97 -6.83 2.65
C ILE A 237 15.10 -5.36 3.08
N LEU A 238 14.80 -4.42 2.19
CA LEU A 238 14.83 -2.98 2.49
C LEU A 238 13.76 -2.61 3.54
N THR A 239 12.56 -3.16 3.41
CA THR A 239 11.44 -2.99 4.34
C THR A 239 11.79 -3.48 5.74
N ALA A 240 12.32 -4.70 5.84
CA ALA A 240 12.82 -5.21 7.12
C ALA A 240 13.93 -4.30 7.68
N SER A 241 14.85 -3.84 6.83
CA SER A 241 15.98 -3.01 7.25
C SER A 241 15.52 -1.68 7.85
N TYR A 242 14.68 -0.89 7.18
CA TYR A 242 14.28 0.41 7.72
C TYR A 242 13.32 0.30 8.91
N LEU A 243 12.42 -0.70 8.94
CA LEU A 243 11.50 -0.87 10.07
C LEU A 243 12.22 -1.35 11.32
N LEU A 244 13.07 -2.37 11.21
CA LEU A 244 13.85 -2.86 12.35
C LEU A 244 14.84 -1.80 12.84
N TRP A 245 15.42 -1.02 11.93
CA TRP A 245 16.28 0.11 12.25
C TRP A 245 15.55 1.18 13.08
N MET A 246 14.33 1.54 12.68
CA MET A 246 13.50 2.51 13.40
C MET A 246 13.05 1.95 14.75
N LEU A 247 12.54 0.71 14.78
CA LEU A 247 12.10 0.04 16.01
C LEU A 247 13.23 -0.03 17.05
N LYS A 248 14.44 -0.41 16.61
CA LYS A 248 15.62 -0.43 17.48
C LYS A 248 15.91 0.95 18.06
N ARG A 249 15.94 2.00 17.23
CA ARG A 249 16.30 3.35 17.69
C ARG A 249 15.26 3.96 18.62
N VAL A 250 13.97 3.80 18.29
CA VAL A 250 12.89 4.42 19.08
C VAL A 250 12.59 3.62 20.34
N PHE A 251 12.37 2.30 20.21
CA PHE A 251 11.78 1.50 21.29
C PHE A 251 12.76 0.63 22.05
N TYR A 252 13.73 0.01 21.39
CA TYR A 252 14.50 -1.12 21.96
C TYR A 252 15.99 -0.83 22.22
N GLY A 253 16.47 0.37 21.91
CA GLY A 253 17.84 0.80 22.22
C GLY A 253 18.05 1.16 23.69
N PRO A 254 19.24 1.70 24.05
CA PRO A 254 19.49 2.22 25.38
C PRO A 254 18.44 3.28 25.77
N PHE A 255 17.94 3.21 27.00
CA PHE A 255 16.90 4.13 27.46
C PHE A 255 17.44 5.56 27.61
N ASN A 256 16.81 6.51 26.89
CA ASN A 256 17.09 7.92 27.04
C ASN A 256 16.31 8.48 28.24
N GLN A 257 17.03 8.87 29.30
CA GLN A 257 16.47 9.37 30.56
C GLN A 257 15.58 10.61 30.39
N LYS A 258 15.73 11.37 29.29
CA LYS A 258 14.83 12.48 28.92
C LYS A 258 13.36 12.05 28.93
N TRP A 259 13.09 10.79 28.63
CA TRP A 259 11.74 10.25 28.48
C TRP A 259 11.18 9.56 29.72
N ASN A 260 11.82 9.69 30.88
CA ASN A 260 11.38 9.05 32.12
C ASN A 260 9.99 9.51 32.62
N TRP A 261 9.44 10.59 32.07
CA TRP A 261 8.09 11.08 32.39
C TRP A 261 7.02 10.64 31.38
N LEU A 262 7.39 10.01 30.24
CA LEU A 262 6.42 9.59 29.24
C LEU A 262 5.41 8.61 29.87
N PRO A 263 4.09 8.88 29.71
CA PRO A 263 3.05 7.90 30.01
C PRO A 263 2.95 6.88 28.87
N ASP A 264 2.52 5.66 29.18
CA ASP A 264 2.10 4.72 28.14
C ASP A 264 0.73 5.11 27.57
N ALA A 265 0.35 4.47 26.46
CA ALA A 265 -0.92 4.70 25.80
C ALA A 265 -2.12 4.39 26.72
N ASN A 266 -3.10 5.28 26.75
CA ASN A 266 -4.30 5.13 27.56
C ASN A 266 -5.37 4.25 26.85
N LEU A 267 -6.52 4.02 27.49
CA LEU A 267 -7.59 3.19 26.92
C LEU A 267 -8.17 3.76 25.62
N ARG A 268 -8.24 5.08 25.46
CA ARG A 268 -8.78 5.72 24.25
C ARG A 268 -7.86 5.52 23.05
N GLU A 269 -6.56 5.36 23.29
CA GLU A 269 -5.54 5.12 22.27
C GLU A 269 -5.36 3.63 21.98
N THR A 270 -5.43 2.79 23.01
CA THR A 270 -5.19 1.34 22.87
C THR A 270 -6.37 0.60 22.23
N ILE A 271 -7.62 0.96 22.54
CA ILE A 271 -8.81 0.32 21.94
C ILE A 271 -8.79 0.35 20.40
N PRO A 272 -8.62 1.49 19.71
CA PRO A 272 -8.58 1.52 18.25
C PRO A 272 -7.39 0.76 17.68
N LEU A 273 -6.23 0.79 18.35
CA LEU A 273 -5.05 0.02 17.93
C LEU A 273 -5.28 -1.48 18.01
N PHE A 274 -5.93 -1.98 19.08
CA PHE A 274 -6.32 -3.39 19.18
C PHE A 274 -7.37 -3.78 18.13
N ALA A 275 -8.31 -2.90 17.83
CA ALA A 275 -9.30 -3.14 16.78
C ALA A 275 -8.61 -3.29 15.41
N LEU A 276 -7.67 -2.39 15.07
CA LEU A 276 -6.87 -2.50 13.85
C LEU A 276 -6.01 -3.78 13.84
N ALA A 277 -5.36 -4.11 14.95
CA ALA A 277 -4.58 -5.32 15.08
C ALA A 277 -5.43 -6.59 14.87
N ALA A 278 -6.64 -6.64 15.43
CA ALA A 278 -7.56 -7.75 15.25
C ALA A 278 -7.94 -7.94 13.77
N VAL A 279 -8.20 -6.85 13.03
CA VAL A 279 -8.47 -6.91 11.58
C VAL A 279 -7.23 -7.39 10.81
N ILE A 280 -6.04 -6.92 11.16
CA ILE A 280 -4.77 -7.35 10.55
C ILE A 280 -4.55 -8.86 10.73
N VAL A 281 -4.80 -9.38 11.94
CA VAL A 281 -4.70 -10.82 12.23
C VAL A 281 -5.79 -11.60 11.48
N PHE A 282 -7.03 -11.11 11.51
CA PHE A 282 -8.15 -11.78 10.86
C PHE A 282 -7.92 -11.98 9.36
N VAL A 283 -7.48 -10.92 8.65
CA VAL A 283 -7.14 -11.02 7.23
C VAL A 283 -5.91 -11.91 7.00
N GLY A 284 -4.93 -11.87 7.91
CA GLY A 284 -3.73 -12.71 7.81
C GLY A 284 -3.99 -14.21 7.98
N ILE A 285 -4.90 -14.58 8.88
CA ILE A 285 -5.22 -15.99 9.19
C ILE A 285 -6.34 -16.53 8.29
N TYR A 286 -7.39 -15.74 8.03
CA TYR A 286 -8.54 -16.14 7.24
C TYR A 286 -8.79 -15.20 6.05
N PRO A 287 -7.84 -15.10 5.10
CA PRO A 287 -7.96 -14.21 3.95
C PRO A 287 -9.09 -14.59 3.00
N LYS A 288 -9.53 -15.86 3.03
CA LYS A 288 -10.59 -16.40 2.19
C LYS A 288 -11.88 -15.57 2.27
N PHE A 289 -12.25 -15.13 3.48
CA PHE A 289 -13.45 -14.30 3.66
C PHE A 289 -13.40 -13.04 2.79
N TYR A 290 -12.28 -12.33 2.79
CA TYR A 290 -12.11 -11.11 2.02
C TYR A 290 -11.99 -11.40 0.52
N ILE A 291 -11.25 -12.46 0.15
CA ILE A 291 -11.11 -12.91 -1.25
C ILE A 291 -12.48 -13.21 -1.86
N ASP A 292 -13.31 -14.00 -1.19
CA ASP A 292 -14.63 -14.40 -1.69
C ASP A 292 -15.56 -13.19 -1.92
N VAL A 293 -15.40 -12.11 -1.15
CA VAL A 293 -16.16 -10.86 -1.31
C VAL A 293 -15.71 -10.08 -2.56
N ILE A 294 -14.41 -10.01 -2.84
CA ILE A 294 -13.87 -9.17 -3.93
C ILE A 294 -13.81 -9.90 -5.27
N THR A 295 -13.56 -11.21 -5.27
CA THR A 295 -13.28 -11.99 -6.50
C THR A 295 -14.40 -11.90 -7.53
N PRO A 296 -15.70 -11.99 -7.22
CA PRO A 296 -16.76 -11.89 -8.23
C PRO A 296 -16.68 -10.59 -9.06
N SER A 297 -16.45 -9.45 -8.39
CA SER A 297 -16.31 -8.16 -9.07
C SER A 297 -15.02 -8.09 -9.89
N LEU A 298 -13.91 -8.61 -9.38
CA LEU A 298 -12.63 -8.58 -10.07
C LEU A 298 -12.62 -9.51 -11.29
N SER A 299 -13.20 -10.70 -11.18
CA SER A 299 -13.37 -11.64 -12.29
C SER A 299 -14.22 -11.03 -13.41
N GLN A 300 -15.31 -10.34 -13.07
CA GLN A 300 -16.12 -9.64 -14.07
C GLN A 300 -15.31 -8.57 -14.82
N ILE A 301 -14.50 -7.77 -14.11
CA ILE A 301 -13.60 -6.79 -14.74
C ILE A 301 -12.61 -7.52 -15.67
N MET A 302 -11.97 -8.59 -15.20
CA MET A 302 -10.95 -9.33 -15.95
C MET A 302 -11.50 -10.03 -17.20
N HIS A 303 -12.74 -10.53 -17.16
CA HIS A 303 -13.42 -11.04 -18.34
C HIS A 303 -13.67 -9.93 -19.37
N GLY A 304 -14.14 -8.75 -18.93
CA GLY A 304 -14.33 -7.59 -19.80
C GLY A 304 -13.02 -7.12 -20.43
N VAL A 305 -11.95 -7.03 -19.64
CA VAL A 305 -10.59 -6.70 -20.09
C VAL A 305 -10.12 -7.68 -21.17
N SER A 306 -10.28 -8.98 -20.94
CA SER A 306 -9.81 -10.02 -21.87
C SER A 306 -10.59 -10.02 -23.19
N ALA A 307 -11.86 -9.63 -23.17
CA ALA A 307 -12.66 -9.47 -24.39
C ALA A 307 -12.34 -8.18 -25.16
N ALA A 308 -11.88 -7.14 -24.46
CA ALA A 308 -11.63 -5.82 -25.03
C ALA A 308 -10.20 -5.63 -25.56
N ILE A 309 -9.21 -6.32 -24.98
CA ILE A 309 -7.83 -6.31 -25.48
C ILE A 309 -7.80 -7.03 -26.83
N ARG A 310 -7.47 -6.29 -27.89
CA ARG A 310 -7.28 -6.87 -29.23
C ARG A 310 -5.82 -7.32 -29.38
N PRO A 311 -5.57 -8.46 -30.07
CA PRO A 311 -4.23 -8.90 -30.40
C PRO A 311 -3.50 -7.92 -31.31
#